data_AF-A0A2H1W6D6-F1
#
_entry.id   AF-A0A2H1W6D6-F1
#
_cell.length_a   1.000
_cell.length_b   1.000
_cell.length_c   1.000
_cell.angle_alpha   90.00
_cell.angle_beta   90.00
_cell.angle_gamma   90.00
#
_symmetry.space_group_name_H-M   'P 1'
#
loop_
_entity.id
_entity.type
_entity.pdbx_description
1 polymer ?
#
loop_
_entity_poly.entity_id
_entity_poly.type
_entity_poly.pdbx_seq_one_letter_code
_entity_poly.pdbx_strand_id
1 'polypeptide(L)'
;SVETQTIPPPRANFGATALQCIIFDYYQEDYARKMKEKEDEKPKRLKKKKAKHVKSEQQIHDERLAQRIREAWAILERLVNQNIYDDIAQDYRYWDDPSDEFREGMGSLLPLWKFQFDPMRSHAVCDVQWNPHYQDLFAVAYGSLDFTLQQKVGCLCLYSIKNPAYPEYAVITESPVICLDVYKEIPYLICVGLYDGNVCVYNAQLSLESSYQYKSNSVRDKHSNIVWEIRWGPRLIDGEPSFFSISGDGRVVQWAVMPGELQATTIITLTSSVPPIPGPDGTMLTVNSCGSCICFHPEKTEIFMVGTEDGMIHTCSLKYNRNYVRSIQGHHMPVYRIHYNNYNNSIYASCSGDWRVKIWEDGRDEPLFMFELGSPVGDVKWAPYSSTVFAACTADGKVYVYDLNVDKYRPICVQAVVSKKTKKLSRVDFNLKLPVIVCGDTKGTCHVLKLSPNLRVMCKPPKKAQGIDQRTLQIMKLDKLLSLVRDPPFQTGVVDEKFEDD
;
A
#
# COMPACT_ATOMS: atom_id res chain seq x y z
N SER A 1 -13.52 101.23 10.69
CA SER A 1 -14.01 99.95 11.23
C SER A 1 -12.94 98.92 10.96
N VAL A 2 -12.38 98.30 12.01
CA VAL A 2 -11.40 97.20 11.82
C VAL A 2 -12.21 95.94 11.57
N GLU A 3 -12.17 95.40 10.35
CA GLU A 3 -12.83 94.14 10.01
C GLU A 3 -12.09 92.97 10.66
N THR A 4 -12.73 92.31 11.61
CA THR A 4 -12.22 91.10 12.26
C THR A 4 -12.75 89.86 11.55
N GLN A 5 -11.99 89.31 10.59
CA GLN A 5 -12.25 87.97 10.07
C GLN A 5 -11.71 86.91 11.04
N THR A 6 -12.62 86.22 11.74
CA THR A 6 -12.29 85.05 12.56
C THR A 6 -12.36 83.80 11.68
N ILE A 7 -11.22 83.15 11.46
CA ILE A 7 -11.14 81.91 10.68
C ILE A 7 -11.81 80.81 11.52
N PRO A 8 -12.86 80.13 11.02
CA PRO A 8 -13.49 79.05 11.76
C PRO A 8 -12.49 77.91 11.95
N PRO A 9 -12.52 77.23 13.12
CA PRO A 9 -11.62 76.11 13.37
C PRO A 9 -11.77 75.06 12.27
N PRO A 10 -10.65 74.51 11.76
CA PRO A 10 -10.66 73.59 10.64
C PRO A 10 -11.53 72.37 10.99
N ARG A 11 -12.47 72.05 10.10
CA ARG A 11 -13.33 70.86 10.22
C ARG A 11 -12.82 69.79 9.26
N ALA A 12 -12.75 68.56 9.75
CA ALA A 12 -12.48 67.39 8.94
C ALA A 12 -13.60 66.36 9.17
N ASN A 13 -13.95 65.64 8.11
CA ASN A 13 -14.88 64.51 8.20
C ASN A 13 -14.08 63.23 8.43
N PHE A 14 -14.45 62.47 9.46
CA PHE A 14 -13.89 61.16 9.74
C PHE A 14 -15.00 60.10 9.63
N GLY A 15 -14.69 59.00 8.94
CA GLY A 15 -15.54 57.82 8.88
C GLY A 15 -14.67 56.58 8.96
N ALA A 16 -15.01 55.66 9.87
CA ALA A 16 -14.37 54.37 10.01
C ALA A 16 -15.40 53.32 10.43
N THR A 17 -15.15 52.07 10.07
CA THR A 17 -15.94 50.91 10.49
C THR A 17 -15.25 50.20 11.64
N ALA A 18 -15.93 50.05 12.78
CA ALA A 18 -15.46 49.25 13.91
C ALA A 18 -16.04 47.83 13.79
N LEU A 19 -15.26 46.92 13.19
CA LEU A 19 -15.59 45.50 13.10
C LEU A 19 -14.70 44.69 14.06
N GLN A 20 -15.20 43.54 14.50
CA GLN A 20 -14.46 42.67 15.43
C GLN A 20 -13.09 42.23 14.86
N CYS A 21 -12.99 42.00 13.54
CA CYS A 21 -11.72 41.68 12.88
C CYS A 21 -10.70 42.83 12.99
N ILE A 22 -11.13 44.07 12.77
CA ILE A 22 -10.27 45.25 12.86
C ILE A 22 -9.77 45.45 14.29
N ILE A 23 -10.66 45.26 15.28
CA ILE A 23 -10.28 45.32 16.70
C ILE A 23 -9.26 44.22 17.02
N PHE A 24 -9.50 42.98 16.57
CA PHE A 24 -8.59 41.86 16.78
C PHE A 24 -7.20 42.11 16.18
N ASP A 25 -7.14 42.56 14.91
CA ASP A 25 -5.89 42.83 14.21
C ASP A 25 -5.09 43.94 14.90
N TYR A 26 -5.76 45.02 15.32
CA TYR A 26 -5.13 46.11 16.07
C TYR A 26 -4.51 45.63 17.39
N TYR A 27 -5.22 44.78 18.14
CA TYR A 27 -4.70 44.22 19.39
C TYR A 27 -3.53 43.25 19.15
N GLN A 28 -3.53 42.49 18.06
CA GLN A 28 -2.39 41.64 17.68
C GLN A 28 -1.15 42.47 17.34
N GLU A 29 -1.31 43.55 16.58
CA GLU A 29 -0.21 44.47 16.26
C GLU A 29 0.36 45.16 17.50
N ASP A 30 -0.51 45.67 18.39
CA ASP A 30 -0.10 46.28 19.66
C ASP A 30 0.63 45.28 20.57
N TYR A 31 0.13 44.04 20.64
CA TYR A 31 0.80 42.98 21.39
C TYR A 31 2.18 42.64 20.82
N ALA A 32 2.30 42.50 19.49
CA ALA A 32 3.56 42.23 18.83
C ALA A 32 4.58 43.37 19.04
N ARG A 33 4.13 44.63 18.99
CA ARG A 33 4.97 45.80 19.31
C ARG A 33 5.51 45.73 20.74
N LYS A 34 4.64 45.47 21.72
CA LYS A 34 5.03 45.30 23.13
C LYS A 34 6.01 44.15 23.35
N MET A 35 5.86 43.04 22.62
CA MET A 35 6.79 41.91 22.70
C MET A 35 8.17 42.24 22.11
N LYS A 36 8.21 42.99 21.01
CA LYS A 36 9.46 43.45 20.39
C LYS A 36 10.21 44.43 21.29
N GLU A 37 9.50 45.39 21.88
CA GLU A 37 10.06 46.32 22.87
C GLU A 37 10.70 45.57 24.05
N LYS A 38 10.01 44.55 24.59
CA LYS A 38 10.56 43.67 25.64
C LYS A 38 11.76 42.82 25.22
N GLU A 39 11.88 42.45 23.94
CA GLU A 39 13.04 41.73 23.42
C GLU A 39 14.25 42.63 23.23
N ASP A 40 14.04 43.88 22.78
CA ASP A 40 15.10 44.86 22.64
C ASP A 40 15.66 45.34 23.99
N GLU A 41 14.87 45.26 25.06
CA GLU A 41 15.33 45.47 26.45
C GLU A 41 16.25 44.35 26.99
N LYS A 42 16.32 43.18 26.34
CA LYS A 42 17.20 42.08 26.77
C LYS A 42 18.64 42.25 26.24
N PRO A 43 19.68 42.04 27.07
CA PRO A 43 21.07 42.19 26.64
C PRO A 43 21.45 41.20 25.54
N LYS A 44 21.77 41.71 24.34
CA LYS A 44 22.11 40.92 23.15
C LYS A 44 23.49 40.25 23.32
N ARG A 45 23.53 38.91 23.41
CA ARG A 45 24.77 38.11 23.36
C ARG A 45 25.31 38.06 21.93
N LEU A 46 26.52 38.60 21.72
CA LEU A 46 27.25 38.56 20.44
C LEU A 46 27.61 37.12 20.04
N LYS A 47 26.82 36.51 19.15
CA LYS A 47 27.24 35.31 18.40
C LYS A 47 27.63 35.71 16.98
N LYS A 48 28.91 35.54 16.63
CA LYS A 48 29.42 35.61 15.24
C LYS A 48 28.69 34.54 14.40
N LYS A 49 27.73 34.95 13.57
CA LYS A 49 27.12 34.07 12.55
C LYS A 49 27.99 34.09 11.29
N LYS A 50 28.43 32.92 10.84
CA LYS A 50 29.02 32.73 9.50
C LYS A 50 27.98 33.12 8.45
N ALA A 51 28.42 33.86 7.42
CA ALA A 51 27.57 34.27 6.30
C ALA A 51 27.10 33.02 5.52
N LYS A 52 25.85 32.60 5.76
CA LYS A 52 25.08 31.83 4.79
C LYS A 52 24.36 32.83 3.89
N HIS A 53 24.17 32.48 2.62
CA HIS A 53 23.37 33.24 1.67
C HIS A 53 21.97 33.45 2.28
N VAL A 54 21.66 34.68 2.69
CA VAL A 54 20.35 35.01 3.28
C VAL A 54 19.46 35.44 2.11
N LYS A 55 18.41 34.67 1.83
CA LYS A 55 17.37 35.07 0.85
C LYS A 55 16.76 36.41 1.26
N SER A 56 16.40 37.26 0.30
CA SER A 56 15.79 38.56 0.62
C SER A 56 14.40 38.37 1.26
N GLU A 57 13.95 39.32 2.07
CA GLU A 57 12.61 39.27 2.67
C GLU A 57 11.51 39.17 1.60
N GLN A 58 11.71 39.83 0.45
CA GLN A 58 10.84 39.74 -0.72
C GLN A 58 10.79 38.31 -1.28
N GLN A 59 11.95 37.66 -1.47
CA GLN A 59 12.01 36.29 -1.97
C GLN A 59 11.32 35.29 -1.03
N ILE A 60 11.49 35.47 0.29
CA ILE A 60 10.83 34.63 1.30
C ILE A 60 9.30 34.86 1.26
N HIS A 61 8.87 36.10 1.06
CA HIS A 61 7.44 36.43 0.93
C HIS A 61 6.84 35.79 -0.33
N ASP A 62 7.49 35.94 -1.48
CA ASP A 62 7.02 35.41 -2.76
C ASP A 62 6.97 33.87 -2.73
N GLU A 63 7.97 33.20 -2.15
CA GLU A 63 7.97 31.74 -1.96
C GLU A 63 6.79 31.27 -1.11
N ARG A 64 6.50 31.96 0.01
CA ARG A 64 5.35 31.64 0.87
C ARG A 64 4.01 31.89 0.17
N LEU A 65 3.91 32.98 -0.58
CA LEU A 65 2.71 33.30 -1.34
C LEU A 65 2.46 32.23 -2.42
N ALA A 66 3.49 31.86 -3.18
CA ALA A 66 3.41 30.81 -4.18
C ALA A 66 3.03 29.44 -3.57
N GLN A 67 3.49 29.13 -2.36
CA GLN A 67 3.06 27.93 -1.64
C GLN A 67 1.57 27.98 -1.28
N ARG A 68 1.10 29.10 -0.70
CA ARG A 68 -0.33 29.27 -0.36
C ARG A 68 -1.23 29.19 -1.59
N ILE A 69 -0.81 29.78 -2.70
CA ILE A 69 -1.56 29.72 -3.97
C ILE A 69 -1.66 28.27 -4.46
N ARG A 70 -0.56 27.49 -4.38
CA ARG A 70 -0.59 26.06 -4.74
C ARG A 70 -1.52 25.25 -3.84
N GLU A 71 -1.49 25.50 -2.53
CA GLU A 71 -2.40 24.84 -1.58
C GLU A 71 -3.86 25.18 -1.88
N ALA A 72 -4.17 26.46 -2.12
CA ALA A 72 -5.52 26.90 -2.48
C ALA A 72 -5.98 26.31 -3.83
N TRP A 73 -5.09 26.25 -4.82
CA TRP A 73 -5.37 25.64 -6.12
C TRP A 73 -5.72 24.16 -5.98
N ALA A 74 -4.94 23.40 -5.21
CA ALA A 74 -5.20 21.98 -4.99
C ALA A 74 -6.57 21.73 -4.32
N ILE A 75 -6.97 22.62 -3.40
CA ILE A 75 -8.30 22.56 -2.78
C ILE A 75 -9.40 22.90 -3.81
N LEU A 76 -9.21 23.93 -4.61
CA LEU A 76 -10.15 24.33 -5.66
C LEU A 76 -10.34 23.20 -6.69
N GLU A 77 -9.25 22.55 -7.09
CA GLU A 77 -9.28 21.43 -8.03
C GLU A 77 -10.07 20.24 -7.48
N ARG A 78 -9.88 19.90 -6.19
CA ARG A 78 -10.70 18.87 -5.52
C ARG A 78 -12.19 19.26 -5.50
N LEU A 79 -12.51 20.53 -5.24
CA LEU A 79 -13.89 21.02 -5.24
C LEU A 79 -14.53 20.92 -6.63
N VAL A 80 -13.80 21.25 -7.70
CA VAL A 80 -14.28 21.07 -9.07
C VAL A 80 -14.50 19.59 -9.39
N ASN A 81 -13.56 18.71 -9.04
CA ASN A 81 -13.70 17.27 -9.27
C ASN A 81 -14.88 16.67 -8.49
N GLN A 82 -15.11 17.10 -7.25
CA GLN A 82 -16.26 16.67 -6.47
C GLN A 82 -17.57 16.99 -7.19
N ASN A 83 -17.69 18.19 -7.78
CA ASN A 83 -18.88 18.57 -8.55
C ASN A 83 -19.03 17.79 -9.86
N ILE A 84 -17.92 17.39 -10.50
CA ILE A 84 -17.94 16.59 -11.73
C ILE A 84 -18.40 15.16 -11.46
N TYR A 85 -17.97 14.57 -10.34
CA TYR A 85 -18.23 13.18 -9.98
C TYR A 85 -19.23 13.02 -8.84
N ASP A 86 -20.17 13.95 -8.67
CA ASP A 86 -21.09 13.99 -7.53
C ASP A 86 -21.93 12.71 -7.44
N ASP A 87 -22.53 12.27 -8.55
CA ASP A 87 -23.33 11.04 -8.60
C ASP A 87 -22.53 9.81 -8.10
N ILE A 88 -21.29 9.67 -8.55
CA ILE A 88 -20.40 8.56 -8.14
C ILE A 88 -20.04 8.67 -6.66
N ALA A 89 -19.83 9.89 -6.15
CA ALA A 89 -19.54 10.13 -4.74
C ALA A 89 -20.75 9.84 -3.83
N GLN A 90 -21.96 10.16 -4.30
CA GLN A 90 -23.21 9.80 -3.63
C GLN A 90 -23.38 8.28 -3.59
N ASP A 91 -23.17 7.60 -4.72
CA ASP A 91 -23.26 6.13 -4.80
C ASP A 91 -22.24 5.45 -3.90
N TYR A 92 -21.01 5.95 -3.89
CA TYR A 92 -19.95 5.48 -3.03
C TYR A 92 -20.34 5.50 -1.55
N ARG A 93 -20.95 6.59 -1.05
CA ARG A 93 -21.24 6.75 0.37
C ARG A 93 -22.60 6.22 0.80
N TYR A 94 -23.62 6.37 -0.03
CA TYR A 94 -25.03 6.23 0.38
C TYR A 94 -25.81 5.16 -0.39
N TRP A 95 -25.32 4.68 -1.53
CA TRP A 95 -26.05 3.69 -2.32
C TRP A 95 -25.69 2.26 -1.93
N ASP A 96 -26.70 1.43 -1.69
CA ASP A 96 -26.56 0.00 -1.50
C ASP A 96 -27.48 -0.72 -2.48
N ASP A 97 -27.02 -1.84 -3.06
CA ASP A 97 -27.76 -2.58 -4.07
C ASP A 97 -29.02 -3.22 -3.46
N PRO A 98 -30.24 -2.74 -3.80
CA PRO A 98 -31.47 -3.28 -3.23
C PRO A 98 -31.78 -4.69 -3.77
N SER A 99 -31.17 -5.10 -4.88
CA SER A 99 -31.40 -6.43 -5.47
C SER A 99 -30.78 -7.56 -4.64
N ASP A 100 -29.80 -7.24 -3.78
CA ASP A 100 -29.15 -8.19 -2.88
C ASP A 100 -30.13 -8.80 -1.87
N GLU A 101 -31.21 -8.10 -1.51
CA GLU A 101 -32.28 -8.62 -0.63
C GLU A 101 -33.02 -9.82 -1.25
N PHE A 102 -33.05 -9.90 -2.59
CA PHE A 102 -33.75 -10.96 -3.33
C PHE A 102 -32.81 -12.04 -3.87
N ARG A 103 -31.49 -11.82 -3.78
CA ARG A 103 -30.44 -12.70 -4.32
C ARG A 103 -29.59 -13.28 -3.20
N GLU A 104 -30.15 -14.23 -2.46
CA GLU A 104 -29.42 -14.89 -1.39
C GLU A 104 -28.14 -15.57 -1.92
N GLY A 105 -27.02 -15.31 -1.24
CA GLY A 105 -25.73 -15.94 -1.53
C GLY A 105 -25.01 -15.44 -2.78
N MET A 106 -25.54 -14.44 -3.48
CA MET A 106 -24.83 -13.76 -4.57
C MET A 106 -24.64 -12.28 -4.25
N GLY A 107 -23.54 -11.70 -4.71
CA GLY A 107 -23.31 -10.26 -4.64
C GLY A 107 -22.95 -9.66 -5.99
N SER A 108 -22.73 -8.35 -5.98
CA SER A 108 -22.33 -7.55 -7.13
C SER A 108 -21.17 -6.61 -6.77
N LEU A 109 -20.43 -6.16 -7.79
CA LEU A 109 -19.41 -5.12 -7.66
C LEU A 109 -19.83 -3.92 -8.50
N LEU A 110 -20.11 -2.79 -7.84
CA LEU A 110 -20.46 -1.54 -8.52
C LEU A 110 -19.17 -0.81 -8.94
N PRO A 111 -18.91 -0.57 -10.24
CA PRO A 111 -17.79 0.26 -10.67
C PRO A 111 -18.02 1.73 -10.30
N LEU A 112 -17.05 2.35 -9.65
CA LEU A 112 -17.11 3.76 -9.23
C LEU A 112 -16.16 4.62 -10.08
N TRP A 113 -14.91 4.76 -9.64
CA TRP A 113 -13.92 5.61 -10.29
C TRP A 113 -12.93 4.83 -11.13
N LYS A 114 -12.42 5.51 -12.16
CA LYS A 114 -11.34 5.05 -13.01
C LYS A 114 -10.20 6.06 -12.95
N PHE A 115 -9.08 5.67 -12.37
CA PHE A 115 -7.88 6.48 -12.27
C PHE A 115 -6.91 6.10 -13.39
N GLN A 116 -6.42 7.09 -14.12
CA GLN A 116 -5.46 6.89 -15.18
C GLN A 116 -4.53 8.11 -15.24
N PHE A 117 -3.22 7.87 -15.23
CA PHE A 117 -2.23 8.92 -15.43
C PHE A 117 -1.75 8.88 -16.89
N ASP A 118 -1.97 9.97 -17.62
CA ASP A 118 -1.70 10.02 -19.06
C ASP A 118 -0.27 9.62 -19.45
N PRO A 119 0.80 10.08 -18.76
CA PRO A 119 2.16 9.64 -19.02
C PRO A 119 2.39 8.12 -18.87
N MET A 120 1.54 7.44 -18.10
CA MET A 120 1.68 6.02 -17.76
C MET A 120 0.61 5.13 -18.40
N ARG A 121 -0.14 5.62 -19.40
CA ARG A 121 -1.22 4.88 -20.09
C ARG A 121 -0.76 3.57 -20.74
N SER A 122 0.50 3.48 -21.15
CA SER A 122 1.10 2.28 -21.75
C SER A 122 1.73 1.32 -20.73
N HIS A 123 1.86 1.73 -19.47
CA HIS A 123 2.52 0.96 -18.42
C HIS A 123 1.53 0.02 -17.74
N ALA A 124 2.02 -1.09 -17.19
CA ALA A 124 1.20 -1.96 -16.36
C ALA A 124 1.14 -1.39 -14.93
N VAL A 125 -0.01 -1.56 -14.27
CA VAL A 125 -0.10 -1.38 -12.82
C VAL A 125 0.52 -2.62 -12.17
N CYS A 126 1.73 -2.49 -11.64
CA CYS A 126 2.50 -3.60 -11.08
C CYS A 126 2.18 -3.85 -9.61
N ASP A 127 1.76 -2.84 -8.85
CA ASP A 127 1.29 -2.99 -7.48
C ASP A 127 0.35 -1.86 -7.09
N VAL A 128 -0.58 -2.15 -6.18
CA VAL A 128 -1.54 -1.17 -5.64
C VAL A 128 -1.74 -1.44 -4.17
N GLN A 129 -1.73 -0.39 -3.35
CA GLN A 129 -1.96 -0.50 -1.92
C GLN A 129 -2.69 0.72 -1.36
N TRP A 130 -3.73 0.49 -0.56
CA TRP A 130 -4.36 1.54 0.23
C TRP A 130 -3.41 2.02 1.33
N ASN A 131 -3.45 3.32 1.61
CA ASN A 131 -2.69 3.86 2.72
C ASN A 131 -3.24 3.34 4.06
N PRO A 132 -2.40 2.84 4.99
CA PRO A 132 -2.87 2.29 6.26
C PRO A 132 -3.61 3.29 7.15
N HIS A 133 -3.31 4.58 7.03
CA HIS A 133 -3.90 5.64 7.84
C HIS A 133 -4.99 6.43 7.10
N TYR A 134 -4.75 6.80 5.84
CA TYR A 134 -5.66 7.61 5.03
C TYR A 134 -6.56 6.72 4.17
N GLN A 135 -7.86 6.74 4.45
CA GLN A 135 -8.84 5.84 3.79
C GLN A 135 -9.15 6.24 2.35
N ASP A 136 -8.78 7.44 1.94
CA ASP A 136 -9.04 8.00 0.62
C ASP A 136 -7.80 7.98 -0.28
N LEU A 137 -6.63 7.58 0.25
CA LEU A 137 -5.36 7.61 -0.46
C LEU A 137 -4.88 6.19 -0.77
N PHE A 138 -4.45 5.95 -2.00
CA PHE A 138 -3.80 4.69 -2.38
C PHE A 138 -2.59 4.95 -3.27
N ALA A 139 -1.58 4.09 -3.12
CA ALA A 139 -0.35 4.11 -3.89
C ALA A 139 -0.44 3.15 -5.07
N VAL A 140 0.15 3.54 -6.20
CA VAL A 140 0.17 2.77 -7.45
C VAL A 140 1.59 2.75 -7.99
N ALA A 141 2.09 1.54 -8.27
CA ALA A 141 3.34 1.32 -8.99
C ALA A 141 3.02 1.11 -10.48
N TYR A 142 3.51 2.00 -11.32
CA TYR A 142 3.49 1.86 -12.77
C TYR A 142 4.84 1.33 -13.26
N GLY A 143 4.79 0.25 -14.04
CA GLY A 143 5.99 -0.38 -14.59
C GLY A 143 5.70 -1.28 -15.79
N SER A 144 6.49 -2.34 -15.95
CA SER A 144 6.39 -3.30 -17.04
C SER A 144 6.37 -4.72 -16.50
N LEU A 145 5.30 -5.46 -16.80
CA LEU A 145 5.19 -6.90 -16.54
C LEU A 145 5.43 -7.74 -17.80
N ASP A 146 5.55 -7.09 -18.96
CA ASP A 146 5.85 -7.74 -20.22
C ASP A 146 7.36 -7.69 -20.48
N PHE A 147 8.00 -8.85 -20.54
CA PHE A 147 9.44 -8.99 -20.78
C PHE A 147 9.83 -8.68 -22.23
N THR A 148 8.87 -8.78 -23.16
CA THR A 148 9.11 -8.55 -24.60
C THR A 148 9.07 -7.07 -24.96
N LEU A 149 8.20 -6.31 -24.28
CA LEU A 149 7.97 -4.90 -24.54
C LEU A 149 8.28 -4.07 -23.30
N GLN A 150 9.56 -4.03 -22.97
CA GLN A 150 10.07 -3.39 -21.77
C GLN A 150 9.94 -1.87 -21.86
N GLN A 151 9.24 -1.29 -20.88
CA GLN A 151 9.24 0.15 -20.68
C GLN A 151 10.56 0.59 -20.05
N LYS A 152 11.05 1.77 -20.46
CA LYS A 152 12.30 2.32 -19.91
C LYS A 152 12.10 3.04 -18.58
N VAL A 153 10.91 3.58 -18.35
CA VAL A 153 10.58 4.38 -17.17
C VAL A 153 9.49 3.71 -16.36
N GLY A 154 9.38 4.11 -15.09
CA GLY A 154 8.27 3.76 -14.22
C GLY A 154 7.71 5.00 -13.55
N CYS A 155 6.69 4.81 -12.72
CA CYS A 155 6.17 5.90 -11.91
C CYS A 155 5.56 5.39 -10.60
N LEU A 156 5.85 6.09 -9.51
CA LEU A 156 5.11 5.97 -8.25
C LEU A 156 4.06 7.08 -8.22
N CYS A 157 2.78 6.71 -8.15
CA CYS A 157 1.68 7.66 -8.00
C CYS A 157 0.92 7.43 -6.69
N LEU A 158 0.48 8.52 -6.07
CA LEU A 158 -0.53 8.51 -5.01
C LEU A 158 -1.80 9.16 -5.53
N TYR A 159 -2.89 8.41 -5.51
CA TYR A 159 -4.20 8.90 -5.88
C TYR A 159 -5.06 9.09 -4.66
N SER A 160 -5.86 10.16 -4.67
CA SER A 160 -6.92 10.37 -3.69
C SER A 160 -8.28 10.21 -4.36
N ILE A 161 -9.23 9.60 -3.67
CA ILE A 161 -10.65 9.58 -4.07
C ILE A 161 -11.19 11.01 -4.24
N LYS A 162 -10.62 12.00 -3.53
CA LYS A 162 -11.00 13.41 -3.64
C LYS A 162 -10.65 14.04 -4.99
N ASN A 163 -9.67 13.50 -5.71
CA ASN A 163 -9.29 13.94 -7.05
C ASN A 163 -9.05 12.73 -7.97
N PRO A 164 -10.09 12.26 -8.68
CA PRO A 164 -9.96 11.16 -9.61
C PRO A 164 -9.17 11.50 -10.89
N ALA A 165 -9.09 12.79 -11.25
CA ALA A 165 -8.50 13.22 -12.51
C ALA A 165 -6.96 13.22 -12.47
N TYR A 166 -6.37 13.66 -11.36
CA TYR A 166 -4.92 13.83 -11.25
C TYR A 166 -4.38 13.21 -9.96
N PRO A 167 -3.20 12.54 -10.01
CA PRO A 167 -2.54 12.05 -8.81
C PRO A 167 -2.08 13.21 -7.93
N GLU A 168 -2.18 13.07 -6.61
CA GLU A 168 -1.70 14.07 -5.65
C GLU A 168 -0.17 14.11 -5.56
N TYR A 169 0.44 12.96 -5.81
CA TYR A 169 1.89 12.79 -5.87
C TYR A 169 2.23 11.89 -7.05
N ALA A 170 3.19 12.28 -7.87
CA ALA A 170 3.68 11.47 -8.98
C ALA A 170 5.17 11.69 -9.15
N VAL A 171 5.95 10.60 -9.08
CA VAL A 171 7.40 10.65 -9.33
C VAL A 171 7.75 9.63 -10.40
N ILE A 172 8.34 10.12 -11.48
CA ILE A 172 8.82 9.29 -12.59
C ILE A 172 10.19 8.73 -12.21
N THR A 173 10.38 7.43 -12.43
CA THR A 173 11.59 6.70 -12.11
C THR A 173 12.34 6.32 -13.39
N GLU A 174 13.67 6.23 -13.28
CA GLU A 174 14.56 5.83 -14.39
C GLU A 174 14.42 4.36 -14.80
N SER A 175 13.72 3.55 -13.99
CA SER A 175 13.43 2.14 -14.23
C SER A 175 11.99 1.83 -13.82
N PRO A 176 11.30 0.88 -14.47
CA PRO A 176 9.94 0.48 -14.12
C PRO A 176 9.79 0.09 -12.64
N VAL A 177 8.71 0.56 -11.99
CA VAL A 177 8.39 0.19 -10.60
C VAL A 177 7.57 -1.10 -10.61
N ILE A 178 8.00 -2.10 -9.84
CA ILE A 178 7.39 -3.45 -9.85
C ILE A 178 6.59 -3.73 -8.59
N CYS A 179 7.06 -3.28 -7.43
CA CYS A 179 6.39 -3.47 -6.16
C CYS A 179 6.51 -2.22 -5.28
N LEU A 180 5.58 -2.07 -4.34
CA LEU A 180 5.60 -1.01 -3.35
C LEU A 180 5.08 -1.50 -2.00
N ASP A 181 5.49 -0.84 -0.92
CA ASP A 181 4.84 -0.98 0.38
C ASP A 181 4.85 0.35 1.14
N VAL A 182 3.68 0.75 1.65
CA VAL A 182 3.49 1.96 2.45
C VAL A 182 3.79 1.66 3.91
N TYR A 183 4.66 2.45 4.54
CA TYR A 183 5.04 2.22 5.92
C TYR A 183 3.87 2.49 6.87
N LYS A 184 3.57 1.53 7.75
CA LYS A 184 2.41 1.61 8.65
C LYS A 184 2.52 2.76 9.65
N GLU A 185 3.69 2.96 10.27
CA GLU A 185 3.84 3.99 11.32
C GLU A 185 4.01 5.40 10.74
N ILE A 186 4.63 5.51 9.56
CA ILE A 186 4.89 6.79 8.89
C ILE A 186 4.28 6.74 7.47
N PRO A 187 3.00 7.13 7.31
CA PRO A 187 2.21 6.84 6.10
C PRO A 187 2.67 7.53 4.83
N TYR A 188 3.56 8.51 4.94
CA TYR A 188 4.15 9.22 3.81
C TYR A 188 5.48 8.61 3.35
N LEU A 189 6.00 7.60 4.05
CA LEU A 189 7.20 6.86 3.68
C LEU A 189 6.81 5.60 2.91
N ILE A 190 7.39 5.43 1.72
CA ILE A 190 7.02 4.36 0.78
C ILE A 190 8.30 3.74 0.25
N CYS A 191 8.45 2.42 0.41
CA CYS A 191 9.53 1.69 -0.25
C CYS A 191 9.03 1.14 -1.59
N VAL A 192 9.91 1.09 -2.58
CA VAL A 192 9.61 0.54 -3.90
C VAL A 192 10.76 -0.32 -4.41
N GLY A 193 10.41 -1.38 -5.13
CA GLY A 193 11.34 -2.23 -5.87
C GLY A 193 11.27 -1.94 -7.37
N LEU A 194 12.42 -1.82 -8.01
CA LEU A 194 12.55 -1.51 -9.43
C LEU A 194 12.90 -2.75 -10.25
N TYR A 195 12.59 -2.69 -11.54
CA TYR A 195 12.89 -3.74 -12.52
C TYR A 195 14.39 -3.99 -12.67
N ASP A 196 15.22 -2.96 -12.51
CA ASP A 196 16.66 -3.08 -12.67
C ASP A 196 17.35 -3.75 -11.47
N GLY A 197 16.65 -4.01 -10.36
CA GLY A 197 17.20 -4.57 -9.12
C GLY A 197 17.47 -3.54 -8.02
N ASN A 198 17.24 -2.25 -8.28
CA ASN A 198 17.37 -1.22 -7.26
C ASN A 198 16.13 -1.19 -6.33
N VAL A 199 16.37 -0.83 -5.08
CA VAL A 199 15.32 -0.47 -4.12
C VAL A 199 15.44 1.00 -3.76
N CYS A 200 14.30 1.66 -3.60
CA CYS A 200 14.23 3.08 -3.28
C CYS A 200 13.22 3.31 -2.16
N VAL A 201 13.46 4.35 -1.35
CA VAL A 201 12.51 4.83 -0.35
C VAL A 201 12.16 6.28 -0.69
N TYR A 202 10.88 6.54 -0.86
CA TYR A 202 10.30 7.84 -1.18
C TYR A 202 9.60 8.41 0.04
N ASN A 203 9.71 9.73 0.20
CA ASN A 203 8.95 10.49 1.18
C ASN A 203 8.01 11.43 0.42
N ALA A 204 6.71 11.17 0.52
CA ALA A 204 5.67 11.90 -0.21
C ALA A 204 5.49 13.37 0.25
N GLN A 205 6.07 13.76 1.40
CA GLN A 205 6.03 15.15 1.89
C GLN A 205 7.14 16.02 1.27
N LEU A 206 8.22 15.42 0.78
CA LEU A 206 9.28 16.17 0.14
C LEU A 206 8.82 16.64 -1.25
N SER A 207 9.17 17.88 -1.61
CA SER A 207 8.80 18.47 -2.89
C SER A 207 9.24 17.60 -4.06
N LEU A 208 8.45 17.59 -5.14
CA LEU A 208 8.63 16.82 -6.38
C LEU A 208 10.04 16.91 -7.02
N GLU A 209 10.82 17.92 -6.64
CA GLU A 209 12.21 18.13 -7.08
C GLU A 209 13.23 17.23 -6.37
N SER A 210 12.89 16.65 -5.23
CA SER A 210 13.76 15.70 -4.54
C SER A 210 13.46 14.29 -5.02
N SER A 211 14.35 13.76 -5.85
CA SER A 211 14.50 12.32 -6.08
C SER A 211 14.52 11.58 -4.74
N TYR A 212 14.07 10.32 -4.74
CA TYR A 212 14.11 9.34 -3.63
C TYR A 212 14.90 9.79 -2.37
N GLN A 213 14.31 9.59 -1.18
CA GLN A 213 15.04 9.89 0.05
C GLN A 213 16.25 8.95 0.21
N TYR A 214 16.09 7.69 -0.20
CA TYR A 214 17.15 6.68 -0.19
C TYR A 214 17.06 5.80 -1.44
N LYS A 215 18.22 5.36 -1.97
CA LYS A 215 18.33 4.42 -3.09
C LYS A 215 19.47 3.45 -2.81
N SER A 216 19.29 2.18 -3.19
CA SER A 216 20.33 1.17 -3.10
C SER A 216 21.56 1.55 -3.91
N ASN A 217 22.73 1.19 -3.39
CA ASN A 217 23.98 1.42 -4.11
C ASN A 217 24.11 0.44 -5.28
N SER A 218 24.06 0.97 -6.51
CA SER A 218 24.13 0.18 -7.75
C SER A 218 25.36 -0.71 -7.91
N VAL A 219 26.42 -0.51 -7.11
CA VAL A 219 27.70 -1.22 -7.25
C VAL A 219 27.89 -2.33 -6.21
N ARG A 220 27.37 -2.18 -4.99
CA ARG A 220 27.68 -3.11 -3.87
C ARG A 220 26.50 -3.96 -3.44
N ASP A 221 25.33 -3.34 -3.31
CA ASP A 221 24.23 -3.90 -2.52
C ASP A 221 22.96 -4.16 -3.34
N LYS A 222 23.03 -3.98 -4.66
CA LYS A 222 21.90 -4.12 -5.59
C LYS A 222 21.51 -5.59 -5.83
N HIS A 223 20.23 -5.86 -6.05
CA HIS A 223 19.81 -7.14 -6.63
C HIS A 223 20.31 -7.28 -8.07
N SER A 224 20.64 -8.50 -8.50
CA SER A 224 21.10 -8.76 -9.87
C SER A 224 19.95 -8.99 -10.85
N ASN A 225 18.71 -9.03 -10.36
CA ASN A 225 17.50 -9.22 -11.15
C ASN A 225 16.36 -8.34 -10.62
N ILE A 226 15.17 -8.44 -11.22
CA ILE A 226 13.96 -7.71 -10.85
C ILE A 226 13.63 -7.89 -9.37
N VAL A 227 13.25 -6.82 -8.68
CA VAL A 227 12.68 -6.88 -7.32
C VAL A 227 11.18 -7.13 -7.43
N TRP A 228 10.74 -8.35 -7.16
CA TRP A 228 9.36 -8.78 -7.37
C TRP A 228 8.40 -8.35 -6.27
N GLU A 229 8.85 -8.37 -5.02
CA GLU A 229 8.07 -7.87 -3.89
C GLU A 229 8.96 -7.21 -2.84
N ILE A 230 8.40 -6.22 -2.16
CA ILE A 230 9.05 -5.46 -1.08
C ILE A 230 8.03 -5.30 0.04
N ARG A 231 8.46 -5.43 1.30
CA ARG A 231 7.60 -5.28 2.47
C ARG A 231 8.36 -4.63 3.62
N TRP A 232 7.74 -3.66 4.27
CA TRP A 232 8.20 -3.19 5.57
C TRP A 232 8.11 -4.33 6.58
N GLY A 233 9.19 -4.54 7.31
CA GLY A 233 9.32 -5.62 8.28
C GLY A 233 9.46 -5.08 9.71
N PRO A 234 9.85 -5.95 10.66
CA PRO A 234 10.20 -5.50 12.00
C PRO A 234 11.31 -4.45 11.98
N ARG A 235 11.30 -3.56 12.97
CA ARG A 235 12.40 -2.63 13.22
C ARG A 235 13.63 -3.41 13.66
N LEU A 236 14.80 -2.81 13.43
CA LEU A 236 16.04 -3.33 14.01
C LEU A 236 16.04 -3.19 15.53
N ILE A 237 16.98 -3.88 16.18
CA ILE A 237 17.20 -3.81 17.64
C ILE A 237 17.42 -2.35 18.08
N ASP A 238 18.10 -1.57 17.25
CA ASP A 238 18.40 -0.15 17.50
C ASP A 238 17.19 0.77 17.28
N GLY A 239 16.05 0.23 16.84
CA GLY A 239 14.82 0.96 16.58
C GLY A 239 14.74 1.59 15.19
N GLU A 240 15.73 1.40 14.32
CA GLU A 240 15.67 1.90 12.94
C GLU A 240 14.67 1.10 12.08
N PRO A 241 13.94 1.75 11.17
CA PRO A 241 12.99 1.07 10.31
C PRO A 241 13.73 0.20 9.29
N SER A 242 13.20 -0.99 9.02
CA SER A 242 13.77 -1.91 8.03
C SER A 242 12.69 -2.49 7.13
N PHE A 243 13.08 -2.80 5.90
CA PHE A 243 12.23 -3.46 4.92
C PHE A 243 12.97 -4.61 4.25
N PHE A 244 12.22 -5.49 3.62
CA PHE A 244 12.76 -6.70 2.99
C PHE A 244 12.35 -6.70 1.53
N SER A 245 13.26 -7.12 0.67
CA SER A 245 13.01 -7.32 -0.74
C SER A 245 13.29 -8.76 -1.13
N ILE A 246 12.52 -9.23 -2.12
CA ILE A 246 12.75 -10.49 -2.80
C ILE A 246 12.95 -10.24 -4.29
N SER A 247 13.91 -10.95 -4.88
CA SER A 247 14.26 -10.79 -6.28
C SER A 247 14.33 -12.12 -7.02
N GLY A 248 14.22 -12.06 -8.35
CA GLY A 248 14.50 -13.17 -9.24
C GLY A 248 15.97 -13.63 -9.23
N ASP A 249 16.86 -13.02 -8.45
CA ASP A 249 18.19 -13.56 -8.16
C ASP A 249 18.20 -14.63 -7.05
N GLY A 250 17.04 -14.87 -6.45
CA GLY A 250 16.83 -15.83 -5.38
C GLY A 250 17.23 -15.32 -4.01
N ARG A 251 17.61 -14.05 -3.85
CA ARG A 251 18.00 -13.50 -2.54
C ARG A 251 16.84 -12.77 -1.89
N VAL A 252 16.69 -13.00 -0.58
CA VAL A 252 15.91 -12.15 0.30
C VAL A 252 16.87 -11.26 1.06
N VAL A 253 16.71 -9.95 0.92
CA VAL A 253 17.61 -8.95 1.48
C VAL A 253 16.84 -8.06 2.44
N GLN A 254 17.36 -7.90 3.65
CA GLN A 254 16.91 -6.89 4.62
C GLN A 254 17.67 -5.59 4.36
N TRP A 255 16.93 -4.48 4.36
CA TRP A 255 17.44 -3.14 4.16
C TRP A 255 17.16 -2.32 5.41
N ALA A 256 18.22 -1.93 6.10
CA ALA A 256 18.15 -0.98 7.20
C ALA A 256 18.16 0.44 6.64
N VAL A 257 17.17 1.25 7.02
CA VAL A 257 17.11 2.66 6.64
C VAL A 257 17.92 3.46 7.65
N MET A 258 19.19 3.72 7.31
CA MET A 258 20.10 4.48 8.16
C MET A 258 20.18 5.95 7.71
N PRO A 259 20.62 6.88 8.58
CA PRO A 259 20.86 8.26 8.17
C PRO A 259 21.91 8.37 7.05
N GLY A 260 21.44 8.60 5.82
CA GLY A 260 22.29 8.84 4.64
C GLY A 260 22.52 7.63 3.73
N GLU A 261 22.15 6.41 4.13
CA GLU A 261 22.36 5.21 3.31
C GLU A 261 21.35 4.08 3.62
N LEU A 262 21.24 3.13 2.68
CA LEU A 262 20.56 1.86 2.90
C LEU A 262 21.60 0.77 3.09
N GLN A 263 21.57 0.10 4.24
CA GLN A 263 22.45 -1.02 4.50
C GLN A 263 21.74 -2.33 4.15
N ALA A 264 22.29 -3.08 3.20
CA ALA A 264 21.77 -4.38 2.78
C ALA A 264 22.38 -5.51 3.61
N THR A 265 21.55 -6.46 4.02
CA THR A 265 21.96 -7.72 4.64
C THR A 265 21.20 -8.86 3.98
N THR A 266 21.90 -9.79 3.33
CA THR A 266 21.25 -10.98 2.74
C THR A 266 20.83 -11.93 3.87
N ILE A 267 19.53 -12.18 3.97
CA ILE A 267 18.92 -13.01 5.02
C ILE A 267 18.84 -14.46 4.59
N ILE A 268 18.49 -14.73 3.35
CA ILE A 268 18.46 -16.10 2.83
C ILE A 268 18.65 -16.08 1.31
N THR A 269 19.29 -17.14 0.78
CA THR A 269 19.38 -17.42 -0.65
C THR A 269 18.56 -18.67 -0.95
N LEU A 270 17.57 -18.50 -1.81
CA LEU A 270 16.65 -19.54 -2.25
C LEU A 270 17.37 -20.49 -3.20
N THR A 271 17.35 -21.77 -2.87
CA THR A 271 17.95 -22.86 -3.62
C THR A 271 16.86 -23.70 -4.26
N SER A 272 17.03 -24.03 -5.53
CA SER A 272 16.11 -24.92 -6.24
C SER A 272 16.30 -26.37 -5.76
N SER A 273 15.25 -27.17 -5.90
CA SER A 273 15.28 -28.62 -5.62
C SER A 273 16.01 -29.43 -6.69
N VAL A 274 16.47 -28.80 -7.77
CA VAL A 274 17.23 -29.45 -8.85
C VAL A 274 18.59 -29.91 -8.28
N PRO A 275 18.99 -31.18 -8.52
CA PRO A 275 20.28 -31.66 -8.05
C PRO A 275 21.42 -30.83 -8.62
N PRO A 276 22.53 -30.66 -7.87
CA PRO A 276 23.64 -29.84 -8.33
C PRO A 276 24.16 -30.30 -9.69
N ILE A 277 24.40 -29.35 -10.59
CA ILE A 277 24.81 -29.61 -11.97
C ILE A 277 26.34 -29.51 -12.06
N PRO A 278 27.04 -30.44 -12.72
CA PRO A 278 28.48 -30.33 -12.91
C PRO A 278 28.82 -29.12 -13.79
N GLY A 279 29.62 -28.21 -13.24
CA GLY A 279 30.15 -27.04 -13.94
C GLY A 279 31.30 -27.40 -14.89
N PRO A 280 31.77 -26.43 -15.71
CA PRO A 280 32.84 -26.65 -16.68
C PRO A 280 34.14 -27.20 -16.08
N ASP A 281 34.43 -26.84 -14.83
CA ASP A 281 35.63 -27.25 -14.09
C ASP A 281 35.41 -28.49 -13.19
N GLY A 282 34.24 -29.14 -13.29
CA GLY A 282 33.86 -30.31 -12.47
C GLY A 282 33.29 -29.97 -11.09
N THR A 283 33.12 -28.69 -10.75
CA THR A 283 32.46 -28.25 -9.51
C THR A 283 30.95 -28.44 -9.59
N MET A 284 30.33 -28.96 -8.53
CA MET A 284 28.87 -29.12 -8.47
C MET A 284 28.21 -27.78 -8.13
N LEU A 285 27.45 -27.22 -9.05
CA LEU A 285 26.77 -25.94 -8.91
C LEU A 285 25.32 -26.14 -8.47
N THR A 286 24.94 -25.54 -7.34
CA THR A 286 23.54 -25.44 -6.92
C THR A 286 22.83 -24.34 -7.69
N VAL A 287 21.66 -24.64 -8.22
CA VAL A 287 20.85 -23.67 -8.96
C VAL A 287 20.00 -22.90 -7.95
N ASN A 288 20.04 -21.57 -7.99
CA ASN A 288 19.15 -20.75 -7.18
C ASN A 288 17.71 -20.85 -7.69
N SER A 289 16.74 -20.88 -6.77
CA SER A 289 15.34 -20.67 -7.12
C SER A 289 15.06 -19.16 -7.22
N CYS A 290 14.11 -18.78 -8.08
CA CYS A 290 13.75 -17.37 -8.26
C CYS A 290 12.63 -17.01 -7.29
N GLY A 291 12.87 -16.02 -6.43
CA GLY A 291 11.87 -15.57 -5.46
C GLY A 291 10.84 -14.64 -6.10
N SER A 292 9.55 -14.87 -5.88
CA SER A 292 8.46 -14.15 -6.54
C SER A 292 7.59 -13.32 -5.60
N CYS A 293 7.40 -13.75 -4.35
CA CYS A 293 6.61 -13.01 -3.36
C CYS A 293 7.13 -13.23 -1.92
N ILE A 294 6.89 -12.27 -1.04
CA ILE A 294 7.24 -12.32 0.39
C ILE A 294 6.08 -11.83 1.25
N CYS A 295 5.79 -12.56 2.34
CA CYS A 295 4.71 -12.23 3.27
C CYS A 295 5.18 -12.41 4.72
N PHE A 296 5.13 -11.36 5.53
CA PHE A 296 5.41 -11.45 6.96
C PHE A 296 4.21 -11.98 7.73
N HIS A 297 4.47 -12.81 8.74
CA HIS A 297 3.42 -13.25 9.65
C HIS A 297 2.91 -12.05 10.49
N PRO A 298 1.59 -11.84 10.64
CA PRO A 298 1.05 -10.63 11.29
C PRO A 298 1.41 -10.46 12.77
N GLU A 299 1.46 -11.55 13.55
CA GLU A 299 1.84 -11.51 14.98
C GLU A 299 3.31 -11.86 15.24
N LYS A 300 3.83 -12.94 14.63
CA LYS A 300 5.21 -13.40 14.79
C LYS A 300 6.14 -12.67 13.81
N THR A 301 6.69 -11.54 14.22
CA THR A 301 7.52 -10.67 13.37
C THR A 301 8.79 -11.32 12.83
N GLU A 302 9.26 -12.40 13.46
CA GLU A 302 10.45 -13.14 13.06
C GLU A 302 10.20 -14.12 11.91
N ILE A 303 8.94 -14.46 11.64
CA ILE A 303 8.57 -15.47 10.64
C ILE A 303 8.04 -14.77 9.39
N PHE A 304 8.54 -15.22 8.24
CA PHE A 304 8.05 -14.78 6.94
C PHE A 304 7.99 -15.95 5.97
N MET A 305 7.11 -15.83 5.00
CA MET A 305 6.94 -16.80 3.92
C MET A 305 7.46 -16.22 2.62
N VAL A 306 8.01 -17.09 1.80
CA VAL A 306 8.55 -16.78 0.49
C VAL A 306 7.90 -17.71 -0.53
N GLY A 307 7.33 -17.13 -1.58
CA GLY A 307 6.92 -17.88 -2.76
C GLY A 307 7.99 -17.77 -3.85
N THR A 308 8.09 -18.80 -4.67
CA THR A 308 9.07 -18.91 -5.75
C THR A 308 8.40 -19.11 -7.11
N GLU A 309 9.18 -18.92 -8.17
CA GLU A 309 8.75 -19.16 -9.55
C GLU A 309 8.53 -20.65 -9.87
N ASP A 310 9.18 -21.56 -9.15
CA ASP A 310 8.99 -23.02 -9.29
C ASP A 310 7.76 -23.56 -8.53
N GLY A 311 6.98 -22.68 -7.90
CA GLY A 311 5.74 -23.05 -7.20
C GLY A 311 5.93 -23.52 -5.76
N MET A 312 7.14 -23.44 -5.21
CA MET A 312 7.39 -23.70 -3.80
C MET A 312 6.93 -22.54 -2.91
N ILE A 313 6.59 -22.89 -1.67
CA ILE A 313 6.36 -21.95 -0.59
C ILE A 313 7.30 -22.33 0.55
N HIS A 314 8.21 -21.44 0.89
CA HIS A 314 9.18 -21.60 1.97
C HIS A 314 8.78 -20.75 3.17
N THR A 315 8.78 -21.34 4.36
CA THR A 315 8.67 -20.63 5.63
C THR A 315 10.08 -20.41 6.17
N CYS A 316 10.40 -19.16 6.48
CA CYS A 316 11.72 -18.73 6.91
C CYS A 316 11.62 -17.98 8.24
N SER A 317 12.73 -17.95 8.98
CA SER A 317 12.86 -17.21 10.24
C SER A 317 14.06 -16.27 10.19
N LEU A 318 13.89 -15.05 10.72
CA LEU A 318 14.96 -14.05 10.85
C LEU A 318 16.06 -14.47 11.83
N LYS A 319 15.81 -15.45 12.69
CA LYS A 319 16.84 -16.02 13.58
C LYS A 319 17.78 -16.98 12.85
N TYR A 320 17.29 -17.64 11.80
CA TYR A 320 17.97 -18.73 11.12
C TYR A 320 18.18 -18.41 9.63
N ASN A 321 19.18 -17.57 9.35
CA ASN A 321 19.42 -16.95 8.04
C ASN A 321 19.98 -17.90 6.94
N ARG A 322 19.75 -19.21 7.03
CA ARG A 322 20.31 -20.19 6.06
C ARG A 322 19.43 -21.39 5.76
N ASN A 323 18.55 -21.76 6.68
CA ASN A 323 17.71 -22.94 6.51
C ASN A 323 16.24 -22.51 6.45
N TYR A 324 15.48 -23.20 5.62
CA TYR A 324 14.02 -23.07 5.65
C TYR A 324 13.51 -23.77 6.91
N VAL A 325 12.58 -23.12 7.60
CA VAL A 325 11.82 -23.75 8.69
C VAL A 325 10.93 -24.85 8.12
N ARG A 326 10.33 -24.59 6.95
CA ARG A 326 9.51 -25.54 6.21
C ARG A 326 9.50 -25.19 4.73
N SER A 327 9.39 -26.21 3.88
CA SER A 327 9.23 -26.07 2.44
C SER A 327 8.06 -26.93 1.98
N ILE A 328 7.11 -26.36 1.24
CA ILE A 328 5.97 -27.09 0.67
C ILE A 328 5.86 -26.83 -0.83
N GLN A 329 5.49 -27.86 -1.60
CA GLN A 329 5.13 -27.69 -3.01
C GLN A 329 3.71 -27.12 -3.09
N GLY A 330 3.61 -25.80 -3.03
CA GLY A 330 2.33 -25.09 -2.98
C GLY A 330 1.60 -25.12 -4.31
N HIS A 331 2.28 -24.87 -5.43
CA HIS A 331 1.71 -24.69 -6.77
C HIS A 331 2.59 -25.33 -7.84
N HIS A 332 2.12 -25.38 -9.09
CA HIS A 332 2.90 -25.94 -10.23
C HIS A 332 3.49 -24.86 -11.16
N MET A 333 3.28 -23.60 -10.82
CA MET A 333 3.72 -22.40 -11.55
C MET A 333 4.05 -21.29 -10.53
N PRO A 334 4.63 -20.16 -10.96
CA PRO A 334 5.03 -19.10 -10.04
C PRO A 334 3.94 -18.70 -9.04
N VAL A 335 4.30 -18.65 -7.76
CA VAL A 335 3.42 -18.14 -6.71
C VAL A 335 3.47 -16.62 -6.77
N TYR A 336 2.35 -15.97 -7.11
CA TYR A 336 2.34 -14.52 -7.32
C TYR A 336 2.03 -13.72 -6.05
N ARG A 337 1.24 -14.29 -5.13
CA ARG A 337 0.96 -13.64 -3.84
C ARG A 337 0.68 -14.67 -2.77
N ILE A 338 1.12 -14.36 -1.55
CA ILE A 338 0.71 -15.00 -0.30
C ILE A 338 0.13 -13.91 0.61
N HIS A 339 -1.01 -14.17 1.24
CA HIS A 339 -1.64 -13.24 2.15
C HIS A 339 -2.26 -13.95 3.36
N TYR A 340 -1.82 -13.58 4.56
CA TYR A 340 -2.43 -14.05 5.80
C TYR A 340 -3.84 -13.50 5.99
N ASN A 341 -4.66 -14.25 6.70
CA ASN A 341 -5.97 -13.80 7.15
C ASN A 341 -5.80 -12.79 8.30
N ASN A 342 -6.60 -11.73 8.31
CA ASN A 342 -6.48 -10.64 9.29
C ASN A 342 -6.99 -11.00 10.70
N TYR A 343 -7.74 -12.09 10.83
CA TYR A 343 -8.39 -12.52 12.08
C TYR A 343 -7.74 -13.74 12.69
N ASN A 344 -7.38 -14.73 11.87
CA ASN A 344 -6.65 -15.92 12.31
C ASN A 344 -5.36 -16.05 11.51
N ASN A 345 -4.24 -15.73 12.14
CA ASN A 345 -2.94 -15.67 11.48
C ASN A 345 -2.33 -17.04 11.17
N SER A 346 -2.96 -18.14 11.58
CA SER A 346 -2.56 -19.49 11.12
C SER A 346 -3.07 -19.82 9.72
N ILE A 347 -3.97 -19.02 9.17
CA ILE A 347 -4.58 -19.22 7.86
C ILE A 347 -4.02 -18.21 6.87
N TYR A 348 -3.61 -18.69 5.70
CA TYR A 348 -3.16 -17.85 4.60
C TYR A 348 -3.71 -18.34 3.26
N ALA A 349 -3.81 -17.42 2.30
CA ALA A 349 -4.15 -17.72 0.93
C ALA A 349 -2.91 -17.54 0.04
N SER A 350 -2.78 -18.40 -0.97
CA SER A 350 -1.79 -18.26 -2.04
C SER A 350 -2.47 -18.27 -3.40
N CYS A 351 -1.91 -17.54 -4.36
CA CYS A 351 -2.34 -17.57 -5.75
C CYS A 351 -1.17 -17.74 -6.71
N SER A 352 -1.43 -18.33 -7.87
CA SER A 352 -0.39 -18.68 -8.84
C SER A 352 -0.84 -18.54 -10.29
N GLY A 353 0.14 -18.55 -11.18
CA GLY A 353 -0.03 -18.72 -12.62
C GLY A 353 -0.68 -20.04 -13.02
N ASP A 354 -0.79 -21.03 -12.11
CA ASP A 354 -1.47 -22.32 -12.33
C ASP A 354 -3.01 -22.24 -12.28
N TRP A 355 -3.55 -21.02 -12.20
CA TRP A 355 -4.99 -20.69 -12.20
C TRP A 355 -5.71 -21.04 -10.89
N ARG A 356 -4.94 -21.40 -9.85
CA ARG A 356 -5.50 -21.81 -8.56
C ARG A 356 -5.27 -20.75 -7.48
N VAL A 357 -6.28 -20.63 -6.63
CA VAL A 357 -6.16 -20.05 -5.29
C VAL A 357 -6.23 -21.19 -4.30
N LYS A 358 -5.25 -21.27 -3.39
CA LYS A 358 -5.21 -22.28 -2.33
C LYS A 358 -5.27 -21.58 -0.98
N ILE A 359 -6.03 -22.16 -0.05
CA ILE A 359 -6.10 -21.71 1.34
C ILE A 359 -5.42 -22.77 2.19
N TRP A 360 -4.52 -22.33 3.05
CA TRP A 360 -3.65 -23.17 3.83
C TRP A 360 -3.83 -22.89 5.31
N GLU A 361 -3.41 -23.85 6.11
CA GLU A 361 -3.18 -23.70 7.54
C GLU A 361 -1.71 -23.99 7.82
N ASP A 362 -1.09 -23.16 8.66
CA ASP A 362 0.30 -23.34 9.07
C ASP A 362 0.54 -24.76 9.59
N GLY A 363 1.62 -25.36 9.13
CA GLY A 363 2.02 -26.71 9.54
C GLY A 363 1.37 -27.85 8.75
N ARG A 364 0.46 -27.57 7.80
CA ARG A 364 -0.08 -28.58 6.88
C ARG A 364 0.74 -28.72 5.59
N ASP A 365 0.78 -29.93 5.05
CA ASP A 365 1.32 -30.21 3.72
C ASP A 365 0.30 -30.07 2.60
N GLU A 366 -0.99 -30.18 2.93
CA GLU A 366 -2.10 -30.08 1.98
C GLU A 366 -2.96 -28.84 2.26
N PRO A 367 -3.48 -28.17 1.21
CA PRO A 367 -4.34 -27.01 1.37
C PRO A 367 -5.73 -27.43 1.89
N LEU A 368 -6.32 -26.57 2.72
CA LEU A 368 -7.70 -26.73 3.20
C LEU A 368 -8.73 -26.55 2.09
N PHE A 369 -8.49 -25.59 1.20
CA PHE A 369 -9.36 -25.31 0.06
C PHE A 369 -8.53 -25.06 -1.19
N MET A 370 -9.08 -25.46 -2.33
CA MET A 370 -8.50 -25.23 -3.65
C MET A 370 -9.58 -24.75 -4.59
N PHE A 371 -9.37 -23.58 -5.19
CA PHE A 371 -10.28 -22.95 -6.14
C PHE A 371 -9.61 -22.80 -7.49
N GLU A 372 -10.27 -23.28 -8.55
CA GLU A 372 -9.77 -23.15 -9.93
C GLU A 372 -10.58 -22.09 -10.68
N LEU A 373 -9.91 -21.02 -11.13
CA LEU A 373 -10.56 -19.85 -11.73
C LEU A 373 -10.53 -19.85 -13.27
N GLY A 374 -9.83 -20.81 -13.89
CA GLY A 374 -9.74 -20.98 -15.35
C GLY A 374 -8.88 -19.95 -16.09
N SER A 375 -8.11 -19.14 -15.36
CA SER A 375 -7.16 -18.16 -15.89
C SER A 375 -6.09 -17.85 -14.83
N PRO A 376 -4.86 -17.41 -15.22
CA PRO A 376 -3.82 -17.03 -14.25
C PRO A 376 -4.34 -16.00 -13.25
N VAL A 377 -4.08 -16.24 -11.96
CA VAL A 377 -4.56 -15.41 -10.86
C VAL A 377 -3.45 -14.43 -10.47
N GLY A 378 -3.64 -13.15 -10.73
CA GLY A 378 -2.59 -12.13 -10.56
C GLY A 378 -2.34 -11.72 -9.10
N ASP A 379 -3.38 -11.75 -8.27
CA ASP A 379 -3.30 -11.35 -6.86
C ASP A 379 -4.49 -11.93 -6.07
N VAL A 380 -4.31 -12.11 -4.76
CA VAL A 380 -5.33 -12.56 -3.81
C VAL A 380 -5.18 -11.80 -2.49
N LYS A 381 -6.30 -11.32 -1.94
CA LYS A 381 -6.34 -10.57 -0.68
C LYS A 381 -7.54 -10.99 0.18
N TRP A 382 -7.30 -11.12 1.48
CA TRP A 382 -8.36 -11.30 2.47
C TRP A 382 -9.02 -9.96 2.78
N ALA A 383 -10.34 -9.96 3.00
CA ALA A 383 -11.06 -8.78 3.42
C ALA A 383 -10.61 -8.36 4.84
N PRO A 384 -10.46 -7.05 5.11
CA PRO A 384 -10.07 -6.56 6.43
C PRO A 384 -11.22 -6.58 7.46
N TYR A 385 -12.47 -6.66 7.00
CA TYR A 385 -13.68 -6.62 7.84
C TYR A 385 -14.43 -7.96 7.95
N SER A 386 -13.92 -9.03 7.32
CA SER A 386 -14.54 -10.37 7.38
C SER A 386 -13.47 -11.47 7.34
N SER A 387 -13.60 -12.49 8.19
CA SER A 387 -12.63 -13.59 8.28
C SER A 387 -12.78 -14.64 7.20
N THR A 388 -13.90 -14.65 6.46
CA THR A 388 -14.21 -15.70 5.46
C THR A 388 -14.27 -15.17 4.04
N VAL A 389 -14.11 -13.86 3.84
CA VAL A 389 -14.19 -13.21 2.53
C VAL A 389 -12.81 -12.93 1.99
N PHE A 390 -12.56 -13.32 0.74
CA PHE A 390 -11.37 -12.92 0.00
C PHE A 390 -11.73 -12.58 -1.44
N ALA A 391 -10.90 -11.77 -2.09
CA ALA A 391 -11.01 -11.49 -3.51
C ALA A 391 -9.73 -11.91 -4.24
N ALA A 392 -9.92 -12.32 -5.49
CA ALA A 392 -8.85 -12.69 -6.41
C ALA A 392 -9.09 -12.01 -7.76
N CYS A 393 -8.01 -11.57 -8.40
CA CYS A 393 -8.07 -11.00 -9.75
C CYS A 393 -7.39 -11.92 -10.76
N THR A 394 -7.94 -12.00 -11.97
CA THR A 394 -7.46 -12.91 -13.01
C THR A 394 -7.04 -12.16 -14.27
N ALA A 395 -6.15 -12.79 -15.04
CA ALA A 395 -5.68 -12.28 -16.31
C ALA A 395 -6.79 -12.15 -17.38
N ASP A 396 -7.93 -12.83 -17.25
CA ASP A 396 -9.10 -12.67 -18.12
C ASP A 396 -9.94 -11.40 -17.84
N GLY A 397 -9.49 -10.55 -16.92
CA GLY A 397 -10.12 -9.26 -16.65
C GLY A 397 -11.27 -9.32 -15.63
N LYS A 398 -11.39 -10.41 -14.88
CA LYS A 398 -12.43 -10.59 -13.87
C LYS A 398 -11.90 -10.49 -12.45
N VAL A 399 -12.78 -10.06 -11.56
CA VAL A 399 -12.59 -10.12 -10.11
C VAL A 399 -13.56 -11.14 -9.56
N TYR A 400 -13.03 -12.08 -8.78
CA TYR A 400 -13.77 -13.10 -8.08
C TYR A 400 -13.79 -12.73 -6.60
N VAL A 401 -14.98 -12.74 -5.99
CA VAL A 401 -15.14 -12.61 -4.54
C VAL A 401 -15.76 -13.89 -4.03
N TYR A 402 -15.16 -14.44 -2.98
CA TYR A 402 -15.62 -15.65 -2.30
C TYR A 402 -16.00 -15.30 -0.86
N ASP A 403 -17.07 -15.89 -0.33
CA ASP A 403 -17.32 -15.99 1.11
C ASP A 403 -17.47 -17.47 1.46
N LEU A 404 -16.45 -18.01 2.12
CA LEU A 404 -16.37 -19.42 2.48
C LEU A 404 -17.50 -19.87 3.41
N ASN A 405 -18.13 -18.94 4.13
CA ASN A 405 -19.26 -19.25 5.00
C ASN A 405 -20.59 -19.33 4.25
N VAL A 406 -20.69 -18.72 3.07
CA VAL A 406 -21.89 -18.75 2.22
C VAL A 406 -21.80 -19.92 1.26
N ASP A 407 -20.76 -19.95 0.43
CA ASP A 407 -20.47 -21.03 -0.50
C ASP A 407 -18.99 -21.39 -0.41
N LYS A 408 -18.71 -22.67 -0.14
CA LYS A 408 -17.35 -23.18 0.07
C LYS A 408 -16.61 -23.46 -1.22
N TYR A 409 -17.31 -23.53 -2.35
CA TYR A 409 -16.77 -24.05 -3.61
C TYR A 409 -16.94 -23.07 -4.77
N ARG A 410 -17.96 -22.21 -4.74
CA ARG A 410 -18.24 -21.26 -5.82
C ARG A 410 -18.05 -19.80 -5.37
N PRO A 411 -17.63 -18.93 -6.29
CA PRO A 411 -17.57 -17.50 -6.02
C PRO A 411 -18.98 -16.93 -5.84
N ILE A 412 -19.14 -16.06 -4.86
CA ILE A 412 -20.41 -15.34 -4.61
C ILE A 412 -20.59 -14.17 -5.57
N CYS A 413 -19.49 -13.64 -6.12
CA CYS A 413 -19.51 -12.62 -7.15
C CYS A 413 -18.38 -12.85 -8.16
N VAL A 414 -18.72 -12.76 -9.44
CA VAL A 414 -17.78 -12.75 -10.56
C VAL A 414 -18.11 -11.54 -11.41
N GLN A 415 -17.24 -10.52 -11.37
CA GLN A 415 -17.43 -9.30 -12.14
C GLN A 415 -16.36 -9.18 -13.23
N ALA A 416 -16.79 -9.04 -14.47
CA ALA A 416 -15.88 -8.61 -15.55
C ALA A 416 -15.65 -7.10 -15.43
N VAL A 417 -14.43 -6.71 -15.04
CA VAL A 417 -14.05 -5.29 -14.85
C VAL A 417 -13.42 -4.73 -16.11
N VAL A 418 -12.61 -5.54 -16.80
CA VAL A 418 -11.96 -5.16 -18.06
C VAL A 418 -12.16 -6.22 -19.14
N SER A 419 -12.08 -5.80 -20.40
CA SER A 419 -12.21 -6.73 -21.53
C SER A 419 -10.97 -7.60 -21.69
N LYS A 420 -11.16 -8.92 -21.62
CA LYS A 420 -10.12 -9.96 -21.82
C LYS A 420 -9.34 -9.83 -23.13
N LYS A 421 -9.91 -9.17 -24.14
CA LYS A 421 -9.27 -8.98 -25.46
C LYS A 421 -8.15 -7.94 -25.43
N THR A 422 -8.22 -6.99 -24.49
CA THR A 422 -7.39 -5.78 -24.52
C THR A 422 -6.54 -5.58 -23.28
N LYS A 423 -7.02 -6.08 -22.13
CA LYS A 423 -6.49 -5.75 -20.81
C LYS A 423 -6.51 -6.99 -19.92
N LYS A 424 -5.55 -7.09 -19.02
CA LYS A 424 -5.49 -8.10 -17.95
C LYS A 424 -5.51 -7.37 -16.61
N LEU A 425 -6.13 -7.97 -15.58
CA LEU A 425 -5.96 -7.46 -14.21
C LEU A 425 -4.70 -8.06 -13.60
N SER A 426 -3.99 -7.25 -12.83
CA SER A 426 -2.71 -7.62 -12.23
C SER A 426 -2.76 -7.64 -10.71
N ARG A 427 -3.50 -6.71 -10.09
CA ARG A 427 -3.46 -6.45 -8.65
C ARG A 427 -4.83 -6.09 -8.10
N VAL A 428 -5.09 -6.48 -6.86
CA VAL A 428 -6.30 -6.10 -6.14
C VAL A 428 -5.93 -5.75 -4.70
N ASP A 429 -6.55 -4.70 -4.15
CA ASP A 429 -6.40 -4.38 -2.73
C ASP A 429 -7.71 -3.89 -2.11
N PHE A 430 -7.93 -4.28 -0.86
CA PHE A 430 -9.10 -3.88 -0.08
C PHE A 430 -8.81 -2.62 0.71
N ASN A 431 -9.78 -1.71 0.75
CA ASN A 431 -9.73 -0.61 1.70
C ASN A 431 -9.94 -1.15 3.12
N LEU A 432 -9.12 -0.68 4.08
CA LEU A 432 -9.10 -1.18 5.45
C LEU A 432 -10.39 -0.90 6.24
N LYS A 433 -11.17 0.11 5.84
CA LYS A 433 -12.36 0.55 6.58
C LYS A 433 -13.61 0.65 5.70
N LEU A 434 -13.44 1.05 4.45
CA LEU A 434 -14.56 1.31 3.54
C LEU A 434 -14.78 0.08 2.66
N PRO A 435 -16.03 -0.23 2.25
CA PRO A 435 -16.35 -1.43 1.47
C PRO A 435 -16.03 -1.25 -0.02
N VAL A 436 -14.80 -0.84 -0.32
CA VAL A 436 -14.30 -0.66 -1.68
C VAL A 436 -13.01 -1.43 -1.89
N ILE A 437 -12.83 -1.86 -3.13
CA ILE A 437 -11.61 -2.50 -3.62
C ILE A 437 -11.06 -1.70 -4.78
N VAL A 438 -9.75 -1.74 -4.95
CA VAL A 438 -9.06 -1.17 -6.11
C VAL A 438 -8.43 -2.29 -6.91
N CYS A 439 -8.56 -2.23 -8.23
CA CYS A 439 -8.02 -3.22 -9.16
C CYS A 439 -7.14 -2.52 -10.20
N GLY A 440 -5.90 -2.98 -10.36
CA GLY A 440 -4.95 -2.51 -11.37
C GLY A 440 -5.03 -3.31 -12.66
N ASP A 441 -4.89 -2.65 -13.81
CA ASP A 441 -4.79 -3.31 -15.11
C ASP A 441 -3.42 -3.16 -15.79
N THR A 442 -3.17 -3.93 -16.84
CA THR A 442 -1.94 -3.89 -17.63
C THR A 442 -1.85 -2.71 -18.62
N LYS A 443 -2.77 -1.74 -18.57
CA LYS A 443 -2.85 -0.55 -19.44
C LYS A 443 -3.00 0.73 -18.60
N GLY A 444 -2.33 0.76 -17.45
CA GLY A 444 -2.13 1.94 -16.62
C GLY A 444 -3.42 2.49 -16.01
N THR A 445 -4.44 1.66 -15.84
CA THR A 445 -5.72 2.08 -15.27
C THR A 445 -5.98 1.36 -13.95
N CYS A 446 -6.34 2.12 -12.91
CA CYS A 446 -6.87 1.59 -11.66
C CYS A 446 -8.39 1.78 -11.62
N HIS A 447 -9.13 0.71 -11.28
CA HIS A 447 -10.58 0.71 -11.17
C HIS A 447 -10.97 0.55 -9.71
N VAL A 448 -11.75 1.48 -9.17
CA VAL A 448 -12.31 1.38 -7.81
C VAL A 448 -13.72 0.83 -7.91
N LEU A 449 -13.99 -0.25 -7.18
CA LEU A 449 -15.28 -0.94 -7.17
C LEU A 449 -15.82 -0.99 -5.74
N LYS A 450 -17.13 -0.84 -5.58
CA LYS A 450 -17.84 -1.00 -4.31
C LYS A 450 -18.44 -2.38 -4.19
N LEU A 451 -18.27 -2.98 -3.03
CA LEU A 451 -18.80 -4.30 -2.70
C LEU A 451 -20.27 -4.20 -2.33
N SER A 452 -21.14 -5.03 -2.89
CA SER A 452 -22.55 -5.06 -2.51
C SER A 452 -22.75 -5.54 -1.05
N PRO A 453 -23.91 -5.25 -0.41
CA PRO A 453 -24.19 -5.66 0.97
C PRO A 453 -23.94 -7.14 1.27
N ASN A 454 -24.27 -8.05 0.36
CA ASN A 454 -24.07 -9.50 0.54
C ASN A 454 -22.59 -9.90 0.65
N LEU A 455 -21.67 -9.10 0.11
CA LEU A 455 -20.23 -9.35 0.16
C LEU A 455 -19.57 -8.87 1.47
N ARG A 456 -20.32 -8.18 2.34
CA ARG A 456 -19.80 -7.53 3.55
C ARG A 456 -20.70 -7.73 4.77
N VAL A 457 -21.40 -8.86 4.82
CA VAL A 457 -22.30 -9.20 5.92
C VAL A 457 -21.52 -9.35 7.22
N MET A 458 -21.87 -8.51 8.21
CA MET A 458 -21.29 -8.55 9.54
C MET A 458 -21.85 -9.71 10.36
N CYS A 459 -21.01 -10.36 11.16
CA CYS A 459 -21.45 -11.35 12.15
C CYS A 459 -22.41 -10.71 13.15
N LYS A 460 -23.58 -11.34 13.36
CA LYS A 460 -24.52 -10.95 14.42
C LYS A 460 -24.22 -11.76 15.68
N PRO A 461 -24.14 -11.15 16.88
CA PRO A 461 -23.89 -11.87 18.11
C PRO A 461 -25.05 -12.85 18.41
N PRO A 462 -24.77 -14.04 18.97
CA PRO A 462 -25.80 -14.94 19.44
C PRO A 462 -26.69 -14.27 20.50
N LYS A 463 -27.99 -14.59 20.53
CA LYS A 463 -28.93 -14.06 21.54
C LYS A 463 -28.45 -14.24 22.99
N LYS A 464 -27.66 -15.28 23.26
CA LYS A 464 -27.11 -15.62 24.58
C LYS A 464 -25.78 -14.93 24.92
N ALA A 465 -25.18 -14.21 23.99
CA ALA A 465 -23.86 -13.59 24.15
C ALA A 465 -23.82 -12.18 23.51
N GLN A 466 -24.78 -11.35 23.89
CA GLN A 466 -24.78 -9.93 23.55
C GLN A 466 -23.65 -9.24 24.33
N GLY A 467 -22.62 -8.77 23.62
CA GLY A 467 -21.43 -8.13 24.22
C GLY A 467 -20.09 -8.66 23.73
N ILE A 468 -20.07 -9.76 22.96
CA ILE A 468 -18.84 -10.21 22.29
C ILE A 468 -18.45 -9.19 21.21
N ASP A 469 -17.17 -8.86 21.15
CA ASP A 469 -16.60 -7.96 20.15
C ASP A 469 -16.64 -8.58 18.75
N GLN A 470 -16.68 -7.70 17.74
CA GLN A 470 -16.80 -8.13 16.35
C GLN A 470 -15.62 -9.01 15.90
N ARG A 471 -14.42 -8.78 16.43
CA ARG A 471 -13.23 -9.55 16.05
C ARG A 471 -13.35 -10.98 16.55
N THR A 472 -13.75 -11.19 17.81
CA THR A 472 -14.00 -12.54 18.35
C THR A 472 -15.12 -13.26 17.59
N LEU A 473 -16.20 -12.57 17.21
CA LEU A 473 -17.27 -13.17 16.40
C LEU A 473 -16.77 -13.65 15.03
N GLN A 474 -15.87 -12.89 14.38
CA GLN A 474 -15.26 -13.28 13.11
C GLN A 474 -14.30 -14.46 13.27
N ILE A 475 -13.54 -14.53 14.37
CA ILE A 475 -12.68 -15.68 14.69
C ILE A 475 -13.54 -16.93 14.89
N MET A 476 -14.61 -16.86 15.71
CA MET A 476 -15.54 -17.97 15.94
C MET A 476 -16.21 -18.45 14.64
N LYS A 477 -16.55 -17.52 13.73
CA LYS A 477 -17.12 -17.84 12.41
C LYS A 477 -16.13 -18.68 11.60
N LEU A 478 -14.86 -18.28 11.56
CA LEU A 478 -13.82 -19.00 10.83
C LEU A 478 -13.49 -20.34 11.49
N ASP A 479 -13.36 -20.41 12.82
CA ASP A 479 -13.08 -21.66 13.53
C ASP A 479 -14.17 -22.70 13.32
N LYS A 480 -15.44 -22.26 13.30
CA LYS A 480 -16.57 -23.13 12.96
C LYS A 480 -16.43 -23.68 11.53
N LEU A 481 -16.06 -22.84 10.56
CA LEU A 481 -15.80 -23.29 9.20
C LEU A 481 -14.65 -24.31 9.15
N LEU A 482 -13.53 -23.99 9.78
CA LEU A 482 -12.33 -24.83 9.80
C LEU A 482 -12.64 -26.19 10.43
N SER A 483 -13.41 -26.24 11.52
CA SER A 483 -13.79 -27.51 12.17
C SER A 483 -14.52 -28.51 11.26
N LEU A 484 -15.12 -28.04 10.16
CA LEU A 484 -15.79 -28.90 9.17
C LEU A 484 -14.83 -29.48 8.13
N VAL A 485 -13.63 -28.92 8.00
CA VAL A 485 -12.64 -29.24 6.96
C VAL A 485 -11.35 -29.81 7.55
N ARG A 486 -11.09 -29.60 8.85
CA ARG A 486 -9.99 -30.26 9.55
C ARG A 486 -10.33 -31.74 9.76
N ASP A 487 -9.51 -32.64 9.22
CA ASP A 487 -9.52 -34.05 9.63
C ASP A 487 -9.09 -34.19 11.12
N PRO A 488 -9.71 -35.08 11.91
CA PRO A 488 -9.30 -35.32 13.28
C PRO A 488 -8.06 -36.25 13.37
N PRO A 489 -7.07 -36.03 14.28
CA PRO A 489 -6.79 -34.84 15.08
C PRO A 489 -5.58 -34.07 14.51
N PHE A 490 -5.80 -33.04 13.69
CA PHE A 490 -4.74 -32.06 13.42
C PHE A 490 -4.57 -31.16 14.65
N GLN A 491 -3.41 -31.23 15.30
CA GLN A 491 -3.06 -30.34 16.39
C GLN A 491 -2.69 -28.98 15.80
N THR A 492 -3.54 -27.98 15.99
CA THR A 492 -3.26 -26.60 15.57
C THR A 492 -2.03 -26.10 16.32
N GLY A 493 -0.93 -25.93 15.61
CA GLY A 493 0.27 -25.31 16.12
C GLY A 493 0.92 -24.56 14.96
N VAL A 494 1.08 -23.24 15.11
CA VAL A 494 2.02 -22.50 14.27
C VAL A 494 3.36 -23.15 14.51
N VAL A 495 3.97 -23.75 13.48
CA VAL A 495 5.23 -24.52 13.52
C VAL A 495 6.04 -24.16 14.77
N ASP A 496 5.88 -24.96 15.83
CA ASP A 496 6.78 -24.86 16.96
C ASP A 496 8.16 -25.23 16.40
N GLU A 497 9.19 -24.47 16.78
CA GLU A 497 10.59 -24.73 16.44
C GLU A 497 10.97 -26.13 16.97
N LYS A 498 10.59 -27.18 16.25
CA LYS A 498 11.00 -28.56 16.51
C LYS A 498 11.87 -28.96 15.34
N PHE A 499 13.16 -28.81 15.54
CA PHE A 499 14.14 -29.55 14.75
C PHE A 499 14.51 -30.82 15.52
N GLU A 500 14.65 -31.92 14.78
CA GLU A 500 15.35 -33.10 15.28
C GLU A 500 16.83 -32.71 15.46
N ASP A 501 17.35 -32.91 16.67
CA ASP A 501 18.77 -32.76 16.97
C ASP A 501 19.54 -33.84 16.19
N ASP A 502 20.26 -33.45 15.14
CA ASP A 502 21.34 -34.24 14.52
C ASP A 502 22.71 -33.63 14.85
#